data_AF-U4U2W8-F1
#
_entry.id   AF-U4U2W8-F1
#
_cell.length_a   1.000
_cell.length_b   1.000
_cell.length_c   1.000
_cell.angle_alpha   90.00
_cell.angle_beta   90.00
_cell.angle_gamma   90.00
#
_symmetry.space_group_name_H-M   'P 1'
#
loop_
_entity.id
_entity.type
_entity.pdbx_description
1 polymer ?
#
loop_
_entity_poly.entity_id
_entity_poly.type
_entity_poly.pdbx_seq_one_letter_code
_entity_poly.pdbx_strand_id
1 'polypeptide(L)'
;MHTLPIASVVDKCSILGSEIHELLIELVDVNNAKTHARYSHFSLGSELEGYAMKVLGSFKGDAGDSLSYHAGMKFSTRDKDQDSWTEGSCAQTHGGAWWYKSCDRSNLNGRYLPGEQPEQFMYQPMYWETIGGPKTGLLVSRMFIRPRQ
;
A
#
# COMPACT_ATOMS: atom_id res chain seq x y z
N MET A 1 5.42 5.88 26.53
CA MET A 1 4.67 5.19 25.46
C MET A 1 5.53 5.21 24.21
N HIS A 2 6.28 4.15 23.93
CA HIS A 2 6.99 4.01 22.66
C HIS A 2 6.01 3.44 21.64
N THR A 3 5.54 4.30 20.72
CA THR A 3 4.94 3.86 19.47
C THR A 3 6.01 3.08 18.72
N LEU A 4 5.80 1.78 18.50
CA LEU A 4 6.62 1.03 17.55
C LEU A 4 6.46 1.74 16.20
N PRO A 5 7.54 2.28 15.59
CA PRO A 5 7.41 2.94 14.31
C PRO A 5 6.97 1.90 13.27
N ILE A 6 6.07 2.30 12.40
CA ILE A 6 5.58 1.53 11.23
C ILE A 6 6.76 0.99 10.39
N ALA A 7 7.94 1.61 10.52
CA ALA A 7 9.23 1.12 10.03
C ALA A 7 9.50 -0.37 10.32
N SER A 8 9.12 -0.91 11.48
CA SER A 8 9.52 -2.29 11.86
C SER A 8 9.03 -3.39 10.91
N VAL A 9 7.91 -3.18 10.20
CA VAL A 9 7.39 -4.14 9.21
C VAL A 9 8.11 -3.99 7.88
N VAL A 10 8.39 -2.76 7.46
CA VAL A 10 9.14 -2.45 6.23
C VAL A 10 10.60 -2.85 6.38
N ASP A 11 11.17 -2.73 7.59
CA ASP A 11 12.52 -3.17 7.94
C ASP A 11 12.70 -4.66 7.69
N LYS A 12 11.81 -5.51 8.20
CA LYS A 12 11.86 -6.97 7.95
C LYS A 12 11.73 -7.32 6.47
N CYS A 13 10.93 -6.55 5.72
CA CYS A 13 10.75 -6.74 4.29
C CYS A 13 11.98 -6.25 3.49
N SER A 14 12.63 -5.18 3.94
CA SER A 14 13.85 -4.63 3.34
C SER A 14 15.13 -5.38 3.71
N ILE A 15 15.12 -6.17 4.80
CA ILE A 15 16.20 -7.11 5.13
C ILE A 15 16.31 -8.23 4.06
N LEU A 16 15.26 -8.48 3.27
CA LEU A 16 15.32 -9.30 2.06
C LEU A 16 16.01 -8.57 0.88
N GLY A 17 16.67 -7.43 1.17
CA GLY A 17 17.16 -6.40 0.27
C GLY A 17 18.12 -6.89 -0.80
N SER A 18 17.52 -7.33 -1.91
CA SER A 18 18.00 -7.41 -3.30
C SER A 18 17.28 -8.53 -4.05
N GLU A 19 16.63 -9.45 -3.34
CA GLU A 19 15.93 -10.57 -3.94
C GLU A 19 14.60 -10.12 -4.55
N ILE A 20 14.34 -10.64 -5.74
CA ILE A 20 13.07 -10.43 -6.43
C ILE A 20 12.09 -11.48 -5.91
N HIS A 21 11.02 -11.01 -5.29
CA HIS A 21 9.94 -11.84 -4.80
C HIS A 21 8.70 -11.74 -5.68
N GLU A 22 7.77 -12.66 -5.51
CA GLU A 22 6.39 -12.47 -5.94
C GLU A 22 5.59 -11.86 -4.78
N LEU A 23 4.70 -10.92 -5.09
CA LEU A 23 3.77 -10.32 -4.12
C LEU A 23 2.35 -10.82 -4.38
N LEU A 24 1.68 -11.27 -3.33
CA LEU A 24 0.25 -11.55 -3.29
C LEU A 24 -0.42 -10.61 -2.29
N ILE A 25 -1.50 -9.97 -2.72
CA ILE A 25 -2.38 -9.17 -1.89
C ILE A 25 -3.74 -9.86 -1.89
N GLU A 26 -4.26 -10.18 -0.71
CA GLU A 26 -5.62 -10.70 -0.52
C GLU A 26 -6.49 -9.63 0.12
N LEU A 27 -7.66 -9.41 -0.46
CA LEU A 27 -8.61 -8.36 -0.06
C LEU A 27 -9.98 -8.98 0.21
N VAL A 28 -10.70 -8.45 1.19
CA VAL A 28 -12.10 -8.81 1.46
C VAL A 28 -12.94 -7.55 1.59
N ASP A 29 -13.96 -7.40 0.76
CA ASP A 29 -14.91 -6.29 0.84
C ASP A 29 -15.98 -6.52 1.93
N VAL A 30 -16.84 -5.52 2.15
CA VAL A 30 -17.92 -5.61 3.16
C VAL A 30 -19.02 -6.62 2.82
N ASN A 31 -19.09 -7.07 1.57
CA ASN A 31 -20.00 -8.14 1.13
C ASN A 31 -19.36 -9.53 1.29
N ASN A 32 -18.16 -9.61 1.91
CA ASN A 32 -17.34 -10.81 2.04
C ASN A 32 -16.83 -11.38 0.70
N ALA A 33 -16.86 -10.59 -0.37
CA ALA A 33 -16.21 -10.97 -1.62
C ALA A 33 -14.69 -10.97 -1.41
N LYS A 34 -14.06 -12.10 -1.72
CA LYS A 34 -12.61 -12.29 -1.61
C LYS A 34 -12.00 -12.10 -2.99
N THR A 35 -11.06 -11.18 -3.10
CA THR A 35 -10.30 -10.95 -4.33
C THR A 35 -8.81 -10.92 -4.03
N HIS A 36 -8.00 -10.97 -5.08
CA HIS A 36 -6.56 -10.91 -4.96
C HIS A 36 -5.91 -10.13 -6.10
N ALA A 37 -4.76 -9.51 -5.77
CA ALA A 37 -3.84 -8.92 -6.72
C ALA A 37 -2.48 -9.60 -6.55
N ARG A 38 -1.90 -10.08 -7.66
CA ARG A 38 -0.61 -10.77 -7.68
C ARG A 38 0.32 -10.04 -8.63
N TYR A 39 1.54 -9.79 -8.18
CA TYR A 39 2.58 -9.14 -8.96
C TYR A 39 3.75 -10.09 -9.10
N SER A 40 4.17 -10.34 -10.34
CA SER A 40 5.20 -11.34 -10.66
C SER A 40 6.58 -11.02 -10.09
N HIS A 41 6.81 -9.76 -9.74
CA HIS A 41 8.04 -9.25 -9.15
C HIS A 41 7.69 -8.21 -8.09
N PHE A 42 8.45 -8.18 -7.01
CA PHE A 42 8.36 -7.21 -5.94
C PHE A 42 9.71 -7.12 -5.25
N SER A 43 10.26 -5.91 -5.14
CA SER A 43 11.43 -5.65 -4.31
C SER A 43 11.43 -4.23 -3.79
N LEU A 44 12.04 -4.05 -2.62
CA LEU A 44 12.16 -2.77 -1.94
C LEU A 44 13.61 -2.28 -1.92
N GLY A 45 13.78 -0.97 -1.93
CA GLY A 45 15.03 -0.32 -1.58
C GLY A 45 15.33 -0.44 -0.08
N SER A 46 16.58 -0.20 0.27
CA SER A 46 17.00 -0.03 1.65
C SER A 46 16.37 1.21 2.31
N GLU A 47 16.56 1.35 3.62
CA GLU A 47 16.17 2.56 4.36
C GLU A 47 16.80 3.83 3.74
N LEU A 48 18.07 3.76 3.32
CA LEU A 48 18.79 4.85 2.68
C LEU A 48 18.14 5.26 1.35
N GLU A 49 17.56 4.30 0.64
CA GLU A 49 16.78 4.52 -0.58
C GLU A 49 15.32 4.93 -0.29
N GLY A 50 14.94 5.06 0.99
CA GLY A 50 13.60 5.43 1.43
C GLY A 50 12.57 4.32 1.26
N TYR A 51 13.02 3.06 1.28
CA TYR A 51 12.19 1.85 1.05
C TYR A 51 11.38 1.91 -0.25
N ALA A 52 11.98 2.47 -1.32
CA ALA A 52 11.32 2.60 -2.60
C ALA A 52 10.83 1.24 -3.13
N MET A 53 9.64 1.17 -3.73
CA MET A 53 9.18 -0.02 -4.44
C MET A 53 9.91 -0.11 -5.80
N LYS A 54 11.12 -0.68 -5.78
CA LYS A 54 12.08 -0.64 -6.90
C LYS A 54 11.62 -1.45 -8.09
N VAL A 55 11.07 -2.63 -7.84
CA VAL A 55 10.57 -3.52 -8.88
C VAL A 55 9.14 -3.90 -8.53
N LEU A 56 8.26 -3.75 -9.51
CA LEU A 56 6.92 -4.32 -9.48
C LEU A 56 6.66 -4.96 -10.85
N GLY A 57 6.35 -6.26 -10.84
CA GLY A 57 6.15 -7.04 -12.05
C GLY A 57 4.75 -6.89 -12.62
N SER A 58 4.46 -7.66 -13.67
CA SER A 58 3.12 -7.75 -14.24
C SER A 58 2.07 -8.15 -13.20
N PHE A 59 0.94 -7.46 -13.23
CA PHE A 59 -0.26 -7.76 -12.45
C PHE A 59 -1.02 -8.97 -13.01
N LYS A 60 -1.59 -9.77 -12.13
CA LYS A 60 -2.62 -10.78 -12.38
C LYS A 60 -3.55 -10.87 -11.17
N GLY A 61 -4.85 -11.05 -11.39
CA GLY A 61 -5.81 -11.24 -10.32
C GLY A 61 -7.17 -10.66 -10.67
N ASP A 62 -8.13 -10.84 -9.77
CA ASP A 62 -9.51 -10.37 -9.90
C ASP A 62 -9.79 -9.09 -9.08
N ALA A 63 -8.84 -8.64 -8.27
CA ALA A 63 -8.98 -7.41 -7.49
C ALA A 63 -8.87 -6.12 -8.32
N GLY A 64 -8.41 -6.19 -9.57
CA GLY A 64 -7.96 -5.00 -10.34
C GLY A 64 -6.58 -4.49 -9.89
N ASP A 65 -5.92 -3.69 -10.74
CA ASP A 65 -4.57 -3.20 -10.47
C ASP A 65 -4.58 -1.79 -9.88
N SER A 66 -4.47 -1.69 -8.55
CA SER A 66 -4.39 -0.42 -7.84
C SER A 66 -3.05 -0.21 -7.10
N LEU A 67 -2.03 -1.05 -7.36
CA LEU A 67 -0.67 -0.87 -6.85
C LEU A 67 0.31 -0.38 -7.91
N SER A 68 0.12 -0.69 -9.21
CA SER A 68 1.08 -0.28 -10.25
C SER A 68 1.27 1.25 -10.35
N TYR A 69 0.26 2.04 -9.96
CA TYR A 69 0.39 3.49 -9.84
C TYR A 69 1.52 3.94 -8.89
N HIS A 70 1.81 3.11 -7.89
CA HIS A 70 2.78 3.36 -6.83
C HIS A 70 4.20 2.87 -7.17
N ALA A 71 4.39 2.19 -8.31
CA ALA A 71 5.67 1.65 -8.74
C ALA A 71 6.77 2.73 -8.77
N GLY A 72 7.92 2.43 -8.16
CA GLY A 72 9.07 3.33 -8.07
C GLY A 72 8.98 4.39 -6.95
N MET A 73 7.85 4.52 -6.26
CA MET A 73 7.70 5.53 -5.20
C MET A 73 8.41 5.12 -3.93
N LYS A 74 8.83 6.12 -3.14
CA LYS A 74 9.36 5.95 -1.79
C LYS A 74 8.23 5.77 -0.79
N PHE A 75 8.54 5.14 0.34
CA PHE A 75 7.55 4.91 1.38
C PHE A 75 7.40 6.15 2.27
N SER A 76 6.24 6.78 2.24
CA SER A 76 5.94 7.98 3.01
C SER A 76 5.19 7.64 4.29
N THR A 77 5.55 8.31 5.37
CA THR A 77 4.89 8.22 6.68
C THR A 77 4.47 9.62 7.12
N ARG A 78 3.63 9.72 8.16
CA ARG A 78 3.15 11.02 8.64
C ARG A 78 4.27 11.99 9.05
N ASP A 79 5.40 11.44 9.48
CA ASP A 79 6.61 12.14 9.93
C ASP A 79 7.71 12.21 8.87
N LYS A 80 7.57 11.52 7.74
CA LYS A 80 8.54 11.51 6.65
C LYS A 80 7.83 11.57 5.31
N ASP A 81 7.74 12.78 4.78
CA ASP A 81 7.18 13.03 3.46
C ASP A 81 8.21 12.69 2.37
N GLN A 82 7.89 11.70 1.55
CA GLN A 82 8.69 11.27 0.40
C GLN A 82 7.81 11.08 -0.84
N ASP A 83 6.61 11.66 -0.84
CA ASP A 83 5.67 11.57 -1.95
C ASP A 83 5.95 12.65 -3.01
N SER A 84 5.18 12.67 -4.09
CA SER A 84 5.39 13.59 -5.23
C SER A 84 4.47 14.80 -5.20
N TRP A 85 3.63 14.94 -4.17
CA TRP A 85 2.71 16.07 -4.07
C TRP A 85 3.43 17.26 -3.42
N THR A 86 3.63 18.34 -4.18
CA THR A 86 4.45 19.46 -3.72
C THR A 86 3.74 20.42 -2.77
N GLU A 87 2.43 20.31 -2.61
CA GLU A 87 1.61 21.26 -1.84
C GLU A 87 1.21 20.74 -0.46
N GLY A 88 1.56 19.49 -0.13
CA GLY A 88 1.20 18.86 1.12
C GLY A 88 1.77 17.45 1.22
N SER A 89 1.32 16.70 2.23
CA SER A 89 1.78 15.32 2.46
C SER A 89 0.59 14.37 2.44
N CYS A 90 0.64 13.38 1.55
CA CYS A 90 -0.41 12.38 1.39
C CYS A 90 -0.55 11.51 2.64
N ALA A 91 0.57 11.21 3.31
CA ALA A 91 0.54 10.46 4.56
C ALA A 91 -0.16 11.22 5.70
N GLN A 92 -0.11 12.55 5.70
CA GLN A 92 -0.82 13.38 6.66
C GLN A 92 -2.31 13.49 6.33
N THR A 93 -2.68 13.66 5.06
CA THR A 93 -4.07 13.85 4.63
C THR A 93 -4.86 12.55 4.58
N HIS A 94 -4.24 11.45 4.11
CA HIS A 94 -4.91 10.16 3.90
C HIS A 94 -4.69 9.17 5.06
N GLY A 95 -3.95 9.58 6.10
CA GLY A 95 -3.93 8.91 7.39
C GLY A 95 -3.30 7.52 7.42
N GLY A 96 -2.61 7.10 6.36
CA GLY A 96 -1.86 5.86 6.25
C GLY A 96 -0.38 6.09 5.90
N ALA A 97 0.42 5.02 5.96
CA ALA A 97 1.79 5.02 5.47
C ALA A 97 1.91 4.12 4.23
N TRP A 98 2.38 4.67 3.11
CA TRP A 98 2.30 3.98 1.83
C TRP A 98 3.34 4.49 0.82
N TRP A 99 3.48 3.79 -0.30
CA TRP A 99 4.27 4.24 -1.45
C TRP A 99 3.51 5.32 -2.24
N TYR A 100 3.20 6.45 -1.59
CA TYR A 100 2.41 7.52 -2.21
C TYR A 100 3.16 8.17 -3.39
N LYS A 101 2.43 8.48 -4.46
CA LYS A 101 2.90 9.28 -5.62
C LYS A 101 2.35 10.71 -5.49
N SER A 102 1.46 11.13 -6.38
CA SER A 102 0.50 12.19 -6.08
C SER A 102 -0.66 11.51 -5.37
N CYS A 103 -0.40 11.18 -4.12
CA CYS A 103 -1.17 10.32 -3.22
C CYS A 103 -1.36 8.89 -3.73
N ASP A 104 -2.59 8.43 -3.97
CA ASP A 104 -2.84 7.00 -4.06
C ASP A 104 -3.95 6.58 -5.02
N ARG A 105 -3.84 5.31 -5.43
CA ARG A 105 -4.92 4.49 -5.99
C ARG A 105 -5.29 3.33 -5.05
N SER A 106 -4.50 3.10 -4.01
CA SER A 106 -4.78 2.19 -2.91
C SER A 106 -4.14 2.73 -1.63
N ASN A 107 -4.77 2.44 -0.48
CA ASN A 107 -4.24 2.83 0.82
C ASN A 107 -4.43 1.68 1.82
N LEU A 108 -3.71 0.56 1.59
CA LEU A 108 -3.91 -0.66 2.39
C LEU A 108 -3.46 -0.52 3.86
N ASN A 109 -2.68 0.51 4.17
CA ASN A 109 -2.31 0.92 5.52
C ASN A 109 -3.11 2.14 6.02
N GLY A 110 -4.23 2.45 5.36
CA GLY A 110 -5.18 3.47 5.79
C GLY A 110 -5.93 3.06 7.05
N ARG A 111 -6.85 3.93 7.48
CA ARG A 111 -7.67 3.72 8.67
C ARG A 111 -8.64 2.56 8.45
N TYR A 112 -8.82 1.72 9.45
CA TYR A 112 -9.86 0.70 9.42
C TYR A 112 -11.26 1.32 9.53
N LEU A 113 -11.88 1.58 8.37
CA LEU A 113 -13.18 2.22 8.22
C LEU A 113 -14.02 1.41 7.21
N PRO A 114 -14.51 0.21 7.58
CA PRO A 114 -15.13 -0.71 6.64
C PRO A 114 -16.46 -0.16 6.09
N GLY A 115 -16.68 -0.36 4.79
CA GLY A 115 -17.88 0.08 4.08
C GLY A 115 -17.79 1.51 3.59
N GLU A 116 -18.90 2.00 3.01
CA GLU A 116 -18.96 3.36 2.49
C GLU A 116 -18.84 4.39 3.62
N GLN A 117 -17.90 5.32 3.46
CA GLN A 117 -17.65 6.40 4.40
C GLN A 117 -18.18 7.75 3.88
N PRO A 118 -18.51 8.68 4.79
CA PRO A 118 -18.78 10.08 4.43
C PRO A 118 -17.61 10.73 3.67
N GLU A 119 -17.92 11.73 2.85
CA GLU A 119 -16.96 12.44 1.98
C GLU A 119 -15.72 12.97 2.72
N GLN A 120 -15.89 13.45 3.95
CA GLN A 120 -14.82 13.96 4.80
C GLN A 120 -13.73 12.92 5.14
N PHE A 121 -14.01 11.63 4.95
CA PHE A 121 -13.08 10.53 5.15
C PHE A 121 -12.55 9.95 3.85
N MET A 122 -12.87 10.51 2.67
CA MET A 122 -12.37 10.02 1.39
C MET A 122 -10.83 9.84 1.43
N TYR A 123 -10.34 8.75 0.83
CA TYR A 123 -8.93 8.31 0.81
C TYR A 123 -8.32 7.86 2.15
N GLN A 124 -8.97 8.16 3.27
CA GLN A 124 -8.53 7.68 4.58
C GLN A 124 -8.80 6.20 4.88
N PRO A 125 -9.77 5.48 4.28
CA PRO A 125 -10.01 4.09 4.61
C PRO A 125 -8.89 3.19 4.11
N MET A 126 -8.83 1.98 4.66
CA MET A 126 -8.13 0.86 4.03
C MET A 126 -8.86 0.47 2.74
N TYR A 127 -8.45 1.01 1.59
CA TYR A 127 -9.18 0.89 0.34
C TYR A 127 -8.31 0.42 -0.84
N TRP A 128 -8.99 -0.07 -1.88
CA TRP A 128 -8.43 -0.43 -3.18
C TRP A 128 -9.33 0.15 -4.27
N GLU A 129 -8.82 1.02 -5.15
CA GLU A 129 -9.66 1.84 -6.05
C GLU A 129 -10.68 1.03 -6.85
N THR A 130 -10.27 -0.12 -7.36
CA THR A 130 -11.11 -0.98 -8.20
C THR A 130 -12.16 -1.77 -7.42
N ILE A 131 -12.14 -1.70 -6.08
CA ILE A 131 -13.11 -2.32 -5.16
C ILE A 131 -13.81 -1.21 -4.37
N GLY A 132 -14.85 -0.62 -4.97
CA GLY A 132 -15.70 0.39 -4.31
C GLY A 132 -15.07 1.79 -4.16
N GLY A 133 -13.80 1.99 -4.52
CA GLY A 133 -13.16 3.30 -4.57
C GLY A 133 -12.71 3.86 -3.21
N PRO A 134 -12.19 5.10 -3.20
CA PRO A 134 -11.51 5.70 -2.04
C PRO A 134 -12.41 6.03 -0.85
N LYS A 135 -13.73 5.93 -1.01
CA LYS A 135 -14.68 6.06 0.09
C LYS A 135 -15.05 4.74 0.75
N THR A 136 -14.73 3.60 0.13
CA THR A 136 -15.20 2.30 0.58
C THR A 136 -14.06 1.53 1.22
N GLY A 137 -14.10 1.39 2.54
CA GLY A 137 -13.10 0.59 3.24
C GLY A 137 -13.35 -0.90 3.16
N LEU A 138 -12.27 -1.66 3.09
CA LEU A 138 -12.22 -3.12 3.10
C LEU A 138 -12.34 -3.68 4.51
N LEU A 139 -12.78 -4.94 4.63
CA LEU A 139 -12.74 -5.70 5.88
C LEU A 139 -11.35 -6.28 6.15
N VAL A 140 -10.66 -6.74 5.11
CA VAL A 140 -9.36 -7.41 5.23
C VAL A 140 -8.43 -6.93 4.13
N SER A 141 -7.18 -6.69 4.50
CA SER A 141 -6.03 -6.56 3.60
C SER A 141 -4.88 -7.39 4.15
N ARG A 142 -4.28 -8.24 3.32
CA ARG A 142 -3.10 -9.03 3.68
C ARG A 142 -2.12 -9.04 2.52
N MET A 143 -0.85 -8.78 2.83
CA MET A 143 0.24 -8.82 1.85
C MET A 143 1.18 -9.97 2.20
N PHE A 144 1.49 -10.79 1.20
CA PHE A 144 2.37 -11.95 1.31
C PHE A 144 3.45 -11.86 0.24
N ILE A 145 4.68 -12.18 0.61
CA ILE A 145 5.80 -12.27 -0.31
C ILE A 145 6.35 -13.69 -0.32
N ARG A 146 6.84 -14.14 -1.47
CA ARG A 146 7.57 -15.41 -1.59
C ARG A 146 8.76 -15.29 -2.54
N PRO A 147 9.84 -16.05 -2.31
CA PRO A 147 10.93 -16.18 -3.27
C PRO A 147 10.42 -16.65 -4.64
N ARG A 148 11.00 -16.09 -5.69
CA ARG A 148 10.83 -16.60 -7.04
C ARG A 148 11.90 -17.67 -7.27
N GLN A 149 11.46 -18.89 -7.58
CA GLN A 149 12.35 -19.99 -7.98
C GLN A 149 12.80 -19.83 -9.43
#